data_AF-W2T5J5-F1
#
_entry.id   AF-W2T5J5-F1
#
_cell.length_a   1.000
_cell.length_b   1.000
_cell.length_c   1.000
_cell.angle_alpha   90.00
_cell.angle_beta   90.00
_cell.angle_gamma   90.00
#
_symmetry.space_group_name_H-M   'P 1'
#
loop_
_entity.id
_entity.type
_entity.pdbx_description
1 polymer ?
#
loop_
_entity_poly.entity_id
_entity_poly.type
_entity_poly.pdbx_seq_one_letter_code
_entity_poly.pdbx_strand_id
1 'polypeptide(L)'
;MLVFNISMLYSAFLLGLLIRLLLMILLQFFVSGMLSGVTCEDLILVQTVFRHGDRAPIGGSTSPESRAYYFRGKEHLTNKGLDQARELGLSLKRRYADIGLLDARYIPSEVMFRSSPSERCLMTASAVASAIFNETETGQPTFVPVFTAPRDKEFVCLPRIHCPLVLREMMQKLRVEGATWNLGDLLAELFEQESKRMNYTHVVGDRLKIFEPLFLEYESGLAVPQWFNDDARKEADHLLDLVIWKFTS
;
A
#
# COMPACT_ATOMS: atom_id res chain seq x y z
N MET A 1 -43.50 -74.58 0.28
CA MET A 1 -43.12 -73.66 1.38
C MET A 1 -41.60 -73.62 1.42
N LEU A 2 -40.98 -72.59 0.83
CA LEU A 2 -39.53 -72.40 0.87
C LEU A 2 -39.16 -71.81 2.23
N VAL A 3 -38.45 -72.58 3.06
CA VAL A 3 -37.89 -72.08 4.32
C VAL A 3 -36.65 -71.28 3.98
N PHE A 4 -36.78 -69.95 3.89
CA PHE A 4 -35.63 -69.07 3.70
C PHE A 4 -34.75 -69.11 4.95
N ASN A 5 -33.47 -69.47 4.75
CA ASN A 5 -32.48 -69.57 5.81
C ASN A 5 -32.04 -68.15 6.23
N ILE A 6 -32.65 -67.66 7.31
CA ILE A 6 -32.40 -66.32 7.88
C ILE A 6 -30.91 -66.09 8.15
N SER A 7 -30.15 -67.11 8.54
CA SER A 7 -28.70 -67.01 8.79
C SER A 7 -27.91 -66.61 7.53
N MET A 8 -28.30 -67.11 6.36
CA MET A 8 -27.66 -66.73 5.09
C MET A 8 -27.96 -65.28 4.69
N LEU A 9 -29.14 -64.75 5.04
CA LEU A 9 -29.46 -63.35 4.79
C LEU A 9 -28.63 -62.41 5.68
N TYR A 10 -28.44 -62.76 6.96
CA TYR A 10 -27.60 -61.98 7.87
C TYR A 10 -26.12 -61.99 7.47
N SER A 11 -25.57 -63.12 7.05
CA SER A 11 -24.17 -63.20 6.62
C SER A 11 -23.93 -62.42 5.32
N ALA A 12 -24.85 -62.49 4.35
CA ALA A 12 -24.78 -61.69 3.13
C ALA A 12 -24.89 -60.18 3.40
N PHE A 13 -25.73 -59.77 4.36
CA PHE A 13 -25.86 -58.38 4.78
C PHE A 13 -24.58 -57.85 5.45
N LEU A 14 -24.01 -58.62 6.38
CA LEU A 14 -22.75 -58.26 7.06
C LEU A 14 -21.57 -58.19 6.07
N LEU A 15 -21.48 -59.13 5.13
CA LEU A 15 -20.47 -59.11 4.08
C LEU A 15 -20.61 -57.87 3.19
N GLY A 16 -21.84 -57.50 2.82
CA GLY A 16 -22.12 -56.26 2.09
C GLY A 16 -21.72 -55.00 2.84
N LEU A 17 -21.92 -54.95 4.16
CA LEU A 17 -21.49 -53.85 5.02
C LEU A 17 -19.96 -53.73 5.07
N LEU A 18 -19.25 -54.86 5.22
CA LEU A 18 -17.79 -54.92 5.25
C LEU A 18 -17.18 -54.48 3.91
N ILE A 19 -17.76 -54.91 2.78
CA ILE A 19 -17.30 -54.50 1.44
C ILE A 19 -17.49 -52.98 1.25
N ARG A 20 -18.63 -52.42 1.67
CA ARG A 20 -18.87 -50.96 1.60
C ARG A 20 -17.88 -50.19 2.46
N LEU A 21 -17.61 -50.66 3.69
CA LEU A 21 -16.63 -50.04 4.59
C LEU A 21 -15.22 -50.07 3.98
N LEU A 22 -14.81 -51.21 3.41
CA LEU A 22 -13.52 -51.34 2.74
C LEU A 22 -13.40 -50.40 1.53
N LEU A 23 -14.44 -50.32 0.70
CA LEU A 23 -14.48 -49.41 -0.45
C LEU A 23 -14.43 -47.94 -0.03
N MET A 24 -15.08 -47.57 1.07
CA MET A 24 -15.00 -46.21 1.63
C MET A 24 -13.59 -45.89 2.13
N ILE A 25 -12.93 -46.84 2.82
CA ILE A 25 -11.55 -46.68 3.29
C ILE A 25 -10.59 -46.54 2.10
N LEU A 26 -10.72 -47.38 1.08
CA LEU A 26 -9.90 -47.32 -0.14
C LEU A 26 -10.10 -46.01 -0.90
N LEU A 27 -11.35 -45.53 -1.01
CA LEU A 27 -11.66 -44.25 -1.61
C LEU A 27 -11.03 -43.10 -0.83
N GLN A 28 -11.06 -43.15 0.51
CA GLN A 28 -10.45 -42.13 1.36
C GLN A 28 -8.92 -42.09 1.20
N PHE A 29 -8.25 -43.24 1.13
CA PHE A 29 -6.81 -43.31 0.83
C PHE A 29 -6.49 -42.80 -0.58
N PHE A 30 -7.31 -43.14 -1.58
CA PHE A 30 -7.13 -42.67 -2.96
C PHE A 30 -7.29 -41.15 -3.08
N VAL A 31 -8.33 -40.57 -2.46
CA VAL A 31 -8.57 -39.12 -2.43
C VAL A 31 -7.45 -38.41 -1.69
N SER A 32 -6.99 -38.93 -0.54
CA SER A 32 -5.87 -38.35 0.20
C SER A 32 -4.56 -38.40 -0.58
N GLY A 33 -4.31 -39.46 -1.35
CA GLY A 33 -3.16 -39.58 -2.25
C GLY A 33 -3.20 -38.55 -3.39
N MET A 34 -4.38 -38.29 -3.97
CA MET A 34 -4.57 -37.27 -5.00
C MET A 34 -4.37 -35.84 -4.47
N LEU A 35 -4.76 -35.57 -3.23
CA LEU A 35 -4.55 -34.28 -2.55
C LEU A 35 -3.07 -34.01 -2.18
N SER A 36 -2.26 -35.07 -2.07
CA SER A 36 -0.83 -34.95 -1.71
C SER A 36 0.04 -34.43 -2.85
N GLY A 37 -0.52 -34.30 -4.07
CA GLY A 37 0.16 -33.81 -5.26
C GLY A 37 -0.03 -32.31 -5.55
N VAL A 38 -0.68 -31.56 -4.65
CA VAL A 38 -0.70 -30.09 -4.74
C VAL A 38 0.69 -29.61 -4.34
N THR A 39 1.50 -29.24 -5.33
CA THR A 39 2.74 -28.51 -5.09
C THR A 39 2.38 -27.21 -4.39
N CYS A 40 2.61 -27.15 -3.08
CA CYS A 40 2.65 -25.88 -2.37
C CYS A 40 3.88 -25.15 -2.94
N GLU A 41 3.65 -24.14 -3.77
CA GLU A 41 4.73 -23.24 -4.15
C GLU A 41 5.16 -22.50 -2.87
N ASP A 42 6.33 -22.83 -2.35
CA ASP A 42 6.85 -22.19 -1.15
C ASP A 42 7.21 -20.73 -1.46
N LEU A 43 6.66 -19.80 -0.68
CA LEU A 43 7.07 -18.40 -0.73
C LEU A 43 8.48 -18.28 -0.12
N ILE A 44 9.48 -18.00 -0.96
CA ILE A 44 10.89 -17.92 -0.51
C ILE A 44 11.43 -16.48 -0.40
N LEU A 45 10.76 -15.51 -1.04
CA LEU A 45 11.19 -14.11 -1.07
C LEU A 45 9.99 -13.19 -1.27
N VAL A 46 10.00 -12.07 -0.55
CA VAL A 46 9.05 -10.97 -0.74
C VAL A 46 9.82 -9.66 -0.89
N GLN A 47 9.40 -8.85 -1.87
CA GLN A 47 9.79 -7.46 -1.99
C GLN A 47 8.54 -6.60 -1.87
N THR A 48 8.50 -5.74 -0.85
CA THR A 48 7.35 -4.83 -0.63
C THR A 48 7.79 -3.40 -0.88
N VAL A 49 7.07 -2.71 -1.77
CA VAL A 49 7.23 -1.27 -2.00
C VAL A 49 5.93 -0.60 -1.58
N PHE A 50 6.02 0.39 -0.70
CA PHE A 50 4.86 1.12 -0.19
C PHE A 50 5.14 2.62 -0.14
N ARG A 51 4.08 3.41 -0.28
CA ARG A 51 4.12 4.86 -0.12
C ARG A 51 4.15 5.22 1.37
N HIS A 52 4.68 6.40 1.67
CA HIS A 52 4.53 7.00 3.00
C HIS A 52 3.05 7.12 3.41
N GLY A 53 2.78 7.17 4.72
CA GLY A 53 1.43 7.46 5.23
C GLY A 53 0.98 8.91 4.96
N ASP A 54 -0.22 9.24 5.40
CA ASP A 54 -0.81 10.58 5.36
C ASP A 54 0.16 11.66 5.90
N ARG A 55 0.22 12.79 5.21
CA ARG A 55 1.20 13.86 5.45
C ARG A 55 0.54 15.24 5.33
N ALA A 56 1.19 16.23 5.93
CA ALA A 56 0.86 17.63 5.72
C ALA A 56 1.05 18.05 4.24
N PRO A 57 0.30 19.07 3.77
CA PRO A 57 0.39 19.57 2.41
C PRO A 57 1.78 20.03 1.99
N ILE A 58 2.08 19.96 0.70
CA ILE A 58 3.26 20.58 0.09
C ILE A 58 3.05 22.09 0.03
N GLY A 59 1.85 22.61 -0.17
CA GLY A 59 1.63 24.08 -0.14
C GLY A 59 1.78 24.69 1.27
N GLY A 60 1.83 23.87 2.31
CA GLY A 60 1.68 24.29 3.70
C GLY A 60 0.22 24.49 4.11
N SER A 61 0.00 24.74 5.40
CA SER A 61 -1.32 24.97 6.00
C SER A 61 -1.93 26.30 5.54
N THR A 62 -3.22 26.29 5.17
CA THR A 62 -3.96 27.48 4.70
C THR A 62 -4.59 28.31 5.82
N SER A 63 -4.70 27.75 7.04
CA SER A 63 -5.34 28.41 8.18
C SER A 63 -4.58 28.17 9.50
N PRO A 64 -4.85 28.95 10.56
CA PRO A 64 -4.29 28.68 11.90
C PRO A 64 -4.70 27.31 12.45
N GLU A 65 -5.94 26.88 12.18
CA GLU A 65 -6.46 25.57 12.58
C GLU A 65 -5.67 24.45 11.88
N SER A 66 -5.49 24.54 10.57
CA SER A 66 -4.73 23.52 9.84
C SER A 66 -3.24 23.55 10.20
N ARG A 67 -2.69 24.69 10.61
CA ARG A 67 -1.33 24.76 11.18
C ARG A 67 -1.22 24.05 12.52
N ALA A 68 -2.23 24.15 13.37
CA ALA A 68 -2.28 23.41 14.64
C ALA A 68 -2.44 21.90 14.42
N TYR A 69 -3.25 21.50 13.42
CA TYR A 69 -3.38 20.09 13.04
C TYR A 69 -2.07 19.53 12.45
N TYR A 70 -1.47 20.23 11.48
CA TYR A 70 -0.18 19.88 10.88
C TYR A 70 0.99 20.46 11.68
N PHE A 71 1.01 20.25 12.99
CA PHE A 71 1.99 20.86 13.91
C PHE A 71 3.46 20.52 13.61
N ARG A 72 3.73 19.41 12.91
CA ARG A 72 5.08 19.05 12.46
C ARG A 72 5.56 19.88 11.27
N GLY A 73 4.67 20.64 10.64
CA GLY A 73 4.96 21.47 9.48
C GLY A 73 4.69 20.77 8.15
N LYS A 74 4.91 21.54 7.08
CA LYS A 74 4.73 21.15 5.67
C LYS A 74 5.43 19.82 5.36
N GLU A 75 4.79 18.97 4.56
CA GLU A 75 5.34 17.69 4.09
C GLU A 75 5.68 16.61 5.14
N HIS A 76 5.53 16.89 6.43
CA HIS A 76 5.76 15.91 7.49
C HIS A 76 4.59 14.95 7.65
N LEU A 77 4.88 13.75 8.17
CA LEU A 77 3.89 12.72 8.44
C LEU A 77 2.91 13.17 9.54
N THR A 78 1.62 12.93 9.35
CA THR A 78 0.59 13.21 10.36
C THR A 78 0.48 12.06 11.37
N ASN A 79 -0.29 12.26 12.44
CA ASN A 79 -0.62 11.14 13.34
C ASN A 79 -1.45 10.07 12.60
N LYS A 80 -2.39 10.49 11.75
CA LYS A 80 -3.12 9.59 10.84
C LYS A 80 -2.16 8.78 9.96
N GLY A 81 -1.10 9.39 9.45
CA GLY A 81 -0.08 8.71 8.66
C GLY A 81 0.74 7.70 9.45
N LEU A 82 1.03 7.99 10.72
CA LEU A 82 1.66 7.02 11.64
C LEU A 82 0.73 5.83 11.91
N ASP A 83 -0.56 6.07 12.13
CA ASP A 83 -1.54 5.00 12.33
C ASP A 83 -1.66 4.11 11.10
N GLN A 84 -1.72 4.70 9.90
CA GLN A 84 -1.70 3.95 8.63
C GLN A 84 -0.44 3.09 8.49
N ALA A 85 0.73 3.64 8.84
CA ALA A 85 1.99 2.90 8.81
C ALA A 85 1.99 1.73 9.80
N ARG A 86 1.45 1.93 11.01
CA ARG A 86 1.29 0.88 12.01
C ARG A 86 0.36 -0.23 11.51
N GLU A 87 -0.79 0.11 10.94
CA GLU A 87 -1.73 -0.86 10.39
C GLU A 87 -1.14 -1.66 9.22
N LEU A 88 -0.37 -1.00 8.35
CA LEU A 88 0.39 -1.68 7.31
C LEU A 88 1.38 -2.70 7.90
N GLY A 89 2.18 -2.30 8.90
CA GLY A 89 3.11 -3.22 9.56
C GLY A 89 2.42 -4.40 10.24
N LEU A 90 1.30 -4.18 10.93
CA LEU A 90 0.49 -5.28 11.50
C LEU A 90 -0.08 -6.21 10.44
N SER A 91 -0.43 -5.70 9.26
CA SER A 91 -0.86 -6.51 8.12
C SER A 91 0.30 -7.36 7.58
N LEU A 92 1.48 -6.78 7.41
CA LEU A 92 2.68 -7.49 6.94
C LEU A 92 3.16 -8.54 7.95
N LYS A 93 3.06 -8.26 9.26
CA LYS A 93 3.34 -9.22 10.32
C LYS A 93 2.46 -10.47 10.19
N ARG A 94 1.14 -10.27 10.12
CA ARG A 94 0.18 -11.36 9.93
C ARG A 94 0.43 -12.15 8.65
N ARG A 95 0.87 -11.48 7.59
CA ARG A 95 1.11 -12.10 6.29
C ARG A 95 2.41 -12.87 6.21
N TYR A 96 3.46 -12.46 6.92
CA TYR A 96 4.81 -13.00 6.72
C TYR A 96 5.47 -13.53 8.00
N ALA A 97 5.33 -12.85 9.14
CA ALA A 97 5.91 -13.35 10.38
C ALA A 97 5.04 -14.46 11.01
N ASP A 98 3.73 -14.25 11.08
CA ASP A 98 2.82 -15.18 11.78
C ASP A 98 2.67 -16.54 11.06
N ILE A 99 2.95 -16.59 9.74
CA ILE A 99 2.97 -17.85 8.96
C ILE A 99 4.36 -18.51 8.90
N GLY A 100 5.37 -17.90 9.52
CA GLY A 100 6.73 -18.45 9.61
C GLY A 100 7.63 -18.20 8.39
N LEU A 101 7.29 -17.25 7.51
CA LEU A 101 8.23 -16.82 6.45
C LEU A 101 9.41 -16.02 7.03
N LEU A 102 9.14 -15.19 8.04
CA LEU A 102 10.12 -14.39 8.77
C LEU A 102 10.04 -14.73 10.26
N ASP A 103 11.15 -14.75 10.99
CA ASP A 103 11.11 -14.85 12.45
C ASP A 103 10.46 -13.59 13.04
N ALA A 104 9.61 -13.74 14.06
CA ALA A 104 8.95 -12.62 14.72
C ALA A 104 9.93 -11.73 15.51
N ARG A 105 11.11 -12.25 15.83
CA ARG A 105 12.25 -11.52 16.39
C ARG A 105 13.08 -11.04 15.21
N TYR A 106 13.20 -9.73 15.02
CA TYR A 106 13.94 -9.17 13.88
C TYR A 106 15.31 -9.84 13.69
N ILE A 107 15.50 -10.54 12.57
CA ILE A 107 16.78 -11.15 12.16
C ILE A 107 17.37 -10.34 10.99
N PRO A 108 18.55 -9.70 11.16
CA PRO A 108 19.15 -8.88 10.12
C PRO A 108 19.43 -9.58 8.78
N SER A 109 19.61 -10.91 8.78
CA SER A 109 19.83 -11.70 7.56
C SER A 109 18.55 -12.06 6.81
N GLU A 110 17.37 -11.87 7.41
CA GLU A 110 16.07 -12.22 6.81
C GLU A 110 15.35 -11.00 6.21
N VAL A 111 15.54 -9.81 6.80
CA VAL A 111 14.78 -8.62 6.42
C VAL A 111 15.65 -7.37 6.38
N MET A 112 15.43 -6.54 5.36
CA MET A 112 16.09 -5.24 5.19
C MET A 112 15.04 -4.18 4.87
N PHE A 113 15.05 -3.08 5.63
CA PHE A 113 14.25 -1.89 5.32
C PHE A 113 15.12 -0.85 4.63
N ARG A 114 14.64 -0.35 3.48
CA ARG A 114 15.24 0.77 2.75
C ARG A 114 14.20 1.86 2.53
N SER A 115 14.57 3.11 2.70
CA SER A 115 13.70 4.26 2.45
C SER A 115 14.44 5.37 1.70
N SER A 116 13.69 6.21 0.97
CA SER A 116 14.15 7.54 0.57
C SER A 116 14.54 8.38 1.81
N PRO A 117 15.41 9.39 1.67
CA PRO A 117 15.87 10.22 2.79
C PRO A 117 14.84 11.26 3.27
N SER A 118 13.60 11.22 2.75
CA SER A 118 12.53 12.09 3.24
C SER A 118 12.06 11.62 4.62
N GLU A 119 11.95 12.55 5.58
CA GLU A 119 11.58 12.23 6.96
C GLU A 119 10.23 11.51 7.06
N ARG A 120 9.23 11.90 6.28
CA ARG A 120 7.92 11.18 6.24
C ARG A 120 8.06 9.72 5.80
N CYS A 121 8.99 9.42 4.89
CA CYS A 121 9.23 8.06 4.42
C CYS A 121 10.01 7.25 5.46
N LEU A 122 11.04 7.85 6.07
CA LEU A 122 11.80 7.24 7.16
C LEU A 122 10.89 6.93 8.35
N MET A 123 10.07 7.88 8.79
CA MET A 123 9.09 7.69 9.87
C MET A 123 8.07 6.59 9.54
N THR A 124 7.57 6.55 8.30
CA THR A 124 6.66 5.48 7.86
C THR A 124 7.36 4.12 7.93
N ALA A 125 8.56 3.98 7.36
CA ALA A 125 9.31 2.73 7.35
C ALA A 125 9.63 2.25 8.78
N SER A 126 10.03 3.16 9.67
CA SER A 126 10.26 2.84 11.07
C SER A 126 8.98 2.37 11.77
N ALA A 127 7.84 3.05 11.56
CA ALA A 127 6.56 2.66 12.15
C ALA A 127 6.07 1.29 11.65
N VAL A 128 6.23 1.01 10.34
CA VAL A 128 5.95 -0.30 9.76
C VAL A 128 6.83 -1.37 10.40
N ALA A 129 8.15 -1.12 10.48
CA ALA A 129 9.10 -2.08 11.02
C ALA A 129 8.85 -2.37 12.50
N SER A 130 8.58 -1.34 13.31
CA SER A 130 8.18 -1.50 14.72
C SER A 130 6.85 -2.25 14.86
N ALA A 131 5.88 -2.05 13.99
CA ALA A 131 4.63 -2.83 14.06
C ALA A 131 4.83 -4.31 13.69
N ILE A 132 5.81 -4.64 12.84
CA ILE A 132 6.16 -6.03 12.53
C ILE A 132 6.93 -6.66 13.69
N PHE A 133 8.00 -6.01 14.16
CA PHE A 133 8.96 -6.54 15.13
C PHE A 133 8.89 -5.80 16.47
N ASN A 134 7.70 -5.65 17.05
CA ASN A 134 7.42 -4.68 18.13
C ASN A 134 8.37 -4.76 19.35
N GLU A 135 8.46 -5.94 19.95
CA GLU A 135 9.12 -6.12 21.24
C GLU A 135 10.03 -7.34 21.24
N THR A 136 11.10 -7.25 22.02
CA THR A 136 11.93 -8.39 22.42
C THR A 136 11.14 -9.32 23.35
N GLU A 137 11.69 -10.50 23.62
CA GLU A 137 11.09 -11.47 24.55
C GLU A 137 10.88 -10.91 25.97
N THR A 138 11.61 -9.85 26.35
CA THR A 138 11.50 -9.16 27.65
C THR A 138 10.64 -7.89 27.62
N GLY A 139 9.93 -7.63 26.52
CA GLY A 139 9.04 -6.47 26.35
C GLY A 139 9.74 -5.15 26.04
N GLN A 140 11.05 -5.17 25.75
CA GLN A 140 11.77 -3.97 25.29
C GLN A 140 11.46 -3.69 23.81
N PRO A 141 11.29 -2.42 23.40
CA PRO A 141 11.09 -2.08 21.99
C PRO A 141 12.27 -2.53 21.12
N THR A 142 11.98 -3.10 19.96
CA THR A 142 13.02 -3.42 18.97
C THR A 142 13.15 -2.28 17.97
N PHE A 143 14.36 -1.77 17.80
CA PHE A 143 14.68 -0.71 16.84
C PHE A 143 15.27 -1.31 15.57
N VAL A 144 14.43 -1.46 14.55
CA VAL A 144 14.84 -2.01 13.25
C VAL A 144 15.57 -0.95 12.41
N PRO A 145 16.79 -1.21 11.93
CA PRO A 145 17.51 -0.30 11.06
C PRO A 145 16.77 -0.03 9.75
N VAL A 146 16.62 1.25 9.40
CA VAL A 146 16.12 1.69 8.09
C VAL A 146 17.27 2.33 7.32
N PHE A 147 17.70 1.67 6.25
CA PHE A 147 18.79 2.16 5.41
C PHE A 147 18.30 3.23 4.44
N THR A 148 19.12 4.23 4.20
CA THR A 148 18.84 5.30 3.23
C THR A 148 20.12 5.77 2.55
N ALA A 149 19.99 6.36 1.38
CA ALA A 149 21.07 7.07 0.71
C ALA A 149 20.80 8.58 0.70
N PRO A 150 21.84 9.43 0.65
CA PRO A 150 21.70 10.85 0.38
C PRO A 150 20.85 11.10 -0.87
N ARG A 151 20.06 12.19 -0.87
CA ARG A 151 19.05 12.46 -1.92
C ARG A 151 19.64 12.47 -3.34
N ASP A 152 20.84 13.02 -3.51
CA ASP A 152 21.58 13.09 -4.78
C ASP A 152 22.11 11.73 -5.26
N LYS A 153 22.14 10.72 -4.37
CA LYS A 153 22.63 9.36 -4.61
C LYS A 153 21.53 8.30 -4.45
N GLU A 154 20.29 8.70 -4.20
CA GLU A 154 19.16 7.79 -4.03
C GLU A 154 18.45 7.56 -5.37
N PHE A 155 18.73 6.41 -5.99
CA PHE A 155 18.21 6.05 -7.31
C PHE A 155 17.19 4.91 -7.29
N VAL A 156 16.89 4.36 -6.11
CA VAL A 156 15.96 3.24 -5.94
C VAL A 156 14.59 3.76 -5.50
N CYS A 157 14.56 4.62 -4.49
CA CYS A 157 13.32 5.10 -3.88
C CYS A 157 12.90 6.50 -4.35
N LEU A 158 13.73 7.21 -5.13
CA LEU A 158 13.42 8.53 -5.67
C LEU A 158 13.49 8.53 -7.20
N PRO A 159 12.51 9.14 -7.89
CA PRO A 159 12.54 9.28 -9.33
C PRO A 159 13.63 10.29 -9.77
N ARG A 160 14.26 10.04 -10.91
CA ARG A 160 15.31 10.91 -11.49
C ARG A 160 14.72 12.13 -12.22
N ILE A 161 13.92 12.92 -11.50
CA ILE A 161 13.17 14.07 -12.04
C ILE A 161 14.04 15.26 -12.46
N HIS A 162 15.35 15.23 -12.17
CA HIS A 162 16.32 16.22 -12.66
C HIS A 162 17.06 15.77 -13.93
N CYS A 163 16.77 14.57 -14.44
CA CYS A 163 17.35 14.09 -15.67
C CYS A 163 16.63 14.75 -16.88
N PRO A 164 17.35 15.46 -17.77
CA PRO A 164 16.72 16.11 -18.93
C PRO A 164 15.99 15.14 -19.86
N LEU A 165 16.46 13.89 -19.95
CA LEU A 165 15.80 12.84 -20.74
C LEU A 165 14.46 12.44 -20.12
N VAL A 166 14.41 12.28 -18.79
CA VAL A 166 13.18 11.94 -18.07
C VAL A 166 12.18 13.09 -18.19
N LEU A 167 12.62 14.34 -17.97
CA LEU A 167 11.74 15.50 -18.12
C LEU A 167 11.21 15.64 -19.55
N ARG A 168 12.05 15.41 -20.59
CA ARG A 168 11.61 15.43 -21.98
C ARG A 168 10.53 14.37 -22.26
N GLU A 169 10.76 13.14 -21.78
CA GLU A 169 9.79 12.05 -21.95
C GLU A 169 8.48 12.35 -21.22
N MET A 170 8.56 12.90 -20.00
CA MET A 170 7.40 13.36 -19.24
C MET A 170 6.61 14.42 -20.01
N MET A 171 7.27 15.48 -20.50
CA MET A 171 6.60 16.53 -21.29
C MET A 171 5.90 15.95 -22.51
N GLN A 172 6.55 15.04 -23.23
CA GLN A 172 5.98 14.40 -24.42
C GLN A 172 4.77 13.50 -24.07
N LYS A 173 4.89 12.63 -23.07
CA LYS A 173 3.81 11.72 -22.64
C LYS A 173 2.61 12.48 -22.08
N LEU A 174 2.88 13.53 -21.31
CA LEU A 174 1.86 14.36 -20.68
C LEU A 174 1.28 15.40 -21.65
N ARG A 175 1.88 15.56 -22.84
CA ARG A 175 1.52 16.55 -23.87
C ARG A 175 1.58 17.98 -23.34
N VAL A 176 2.55 18.26 -22.47
CA VAL A 176 2.76 19.58 -21.88
C VAL A 176 3.60 20.42 -22.82
N GLU A 177 2.97 21.41 -23.44
CA GLU A 177 3.63 22.42 -24.27
C GLU A 177 4.13 23.60 -23.43
N GLY A 178 5.25 24.24 -23.81
CA GLY A 178 5.69 25.52 -23.22
C GLY A 178 6.35 25.48 -21.84
N ALA A 179 6.35 24.34 -21.13
CA ALA A 179 6.99 24.22 -19.82
C ALA A 179 8.53 24.28 -19.89
N THR A 180 9.15 24.76 -18.80
CA THR A 180 10.61 24.79 -18.65
C THR A 180 11.18 23.42 -18.22
N TRP A 181 12.51 23.30 -18.17
CA TRP A 181 13.23 22.08 -17.72
C TRP A 181 13.20 21.89 -16.19
N ASN A 182 12.07 22.12 -15.53
CA ASN A 182 11.88 21.78 -14.13
C ASN A 182 10.50 21.18 -13.86
N LEU A 183 10.43 20.29 -12.86
CA LEU A 183 9.20 19.54 -12.56
C LEU A 183 8.06 20.45 -12.08
N GLY A 184 8.37 21.52 -11.35
CA GLY A 184 7.36 22.42 -10.80
C GLY A 184 6.58 23.12 -11.90
N ASP A 185 7.29 23.70 -12.87
CA ASP A 185 6.71 24.39 -14.02
C ASP A 185 5.98 23.41 -14.93
N LEU A 186 6.52 22.20 -15.13
CA LEU A 186 5.84 21.13 -15.86
C LEU A 186 4.50 20.78 -15.22
N LEU A 187 4.46 20.57 -13.90
CA LEU A 187 3.22 20.25 -13.19
C LEU A 187 2.24 21.43 -13.20
N ALA A 188 2.73 22.66 -13.03
CA ALA A 188 1.89 23.86 -13.09
C ALA A 188 1.21 24.00 -14.47
N GLU A 189 1.98 23.82 -15.54
CA GLU A 189 1.46 23.88 -16.92
C GLU A 189 0.52 22.71 -17.21
N LEU A 190 0.85 21.49 -16.75
CA LEU A 190 -0.03 20.33 -16.86
C LEU A 190 -1.39 20.60 -16.21
N PHE A 191 -1.41 21.13 -14.99
CA PHE A 191 -2.67 21.39 -14.29
C PHE A 191 -3.47 22.50 -14.97
N GLU A 192 -2.82 23.57 -15.44
CA GLU A 192 -3.49 24.64 -16.18
C GLU A 192 -4.12 24.15 -17.50
N GLN A 193 -3.37 23.35 -18.28
CA GLN A 193 -3.86 22.76 -19.52
C GLN A 193 -5.01 21.78 -19.27
N GLU A 194 -4.88 20.96 -18.23
CA GLU A 194 -5.91 19.98 -17.88
C GLU A 194 -7.19 20.65 -17.38
N SER A 195 -7.09 21.67 -16.53
CA SER A 195 -8.25 22.45 -16.08
C SER A 195 -8.99 23.08 -17.27
N LYS A 196 -8.26 23.63 -18.26
CA LYS A 196 -8.87 24.14 -19.50
C LYS A 196 -9.54 23.03 -20.30
N ARG A 197 -8.86 21.90 -20.50
CA ARG A 197 -9.35 20.76 -21.28
C ARG A 197 -10.64 20.18 -20.70
N MET A 198 -10.75 20.17 -19.38
CA MET A 198 -11.90 19.64 -18.65
C MET A 198 -12.98 20.69 -18.36
N ASN A 199 -12.79 21.94 -18.79
CA ASN A 199 -13.67 23.09 -18.49
C ASN A 199 -13.92 23.26 -16.99
N TYR A 200 -12.88 23.13 -16.17
CA TYR A 200 -12.95 23.36 -14.73
C TYR A 200 -13.29 24.81 -14.41
N THR A 201 -14.00 25.01 -13.32
CA THR A 201 -14.47 26.34 -12.90
C THR A 201 -14.08 26.67 -11.47
N HIS A 202 -13.79 25.68 -10.64
CA HIS A 202 -13.44 25.89 -9.24
C HIS A 202 -11.93 25.97 -9.04
N VAL A 203 -11.17 25.01 -9.58
CA VAL A 203 -9.72 24.85 -9.44
C VAL A 203 -9.01 25.35 -10.70
N VAL A 204 -8.96 26.68 -10.81
CA VAL A 204 -8.39 27.41 -11.95
C VAL A 204 -7.55 28.61 -11.51
N GLY A 205 -6.66 29.11 -12.37
CA GLY A 205 -5.85 30.30 -12.11
C GLY A 205 -5.04 30.17 -10.82
N ASP A 206 -5.06 31.18 -9.96
CA ASP A 206 -4.30 31.14 -8.70
C ASP A 206 -4.73 30.02 -7.73
N ARG A 207 -5.94 29.46 -7.89
CA ARG A 207 -6.40 28.34 -7.05
C ARG A 207 -5.63 27.04 -7.34
N LEU A 208 -5.03 26.91 -8.53
CA LEU A 208 -4.12 25.82 -8.87
C LEU A 208 -2.87 25.78 -7.99
N LYS A 209 -2.53 26.85 -7.29
CA LYS A 209 -1.39 26.89 -6.37
C LYS A 209 -1.73 26.35 -4.97
N ILE A 210 -3.01 26.28 -4.62
CA ILE A 210 -3.48 25.99 -3.25
C ILE A 210 -4.46 24.81 -3.17
N PHE A 211 -4.80 24.16 -4.29
CA PHE A 211 -5.77 23.07 -4.28
C PHE A 211 -5.28 21.83 -3.51
N GLU A 212 -3.99 21.49 -3.55
CA GLU A 212 -3.46 20.34 -2.77
C GLU A 212 -3.59 20.56 -1.25
N PRO A 213 -3.21 21.72 -0.69
CA PRO A 213 -3.52 22.04 0.70
C PRO A 213 -4.99 21.92 1.05
N LEU A 214 -5.87 22.53 0.26
CA LEU A 214 -7.31 22.52 0.55
C LEU A 214 -7.92 21.13 0.42
N PHE A 215 -7.45 20.33 -0.54
CA PHE A 215 -7.86 18.94 -0.68
C PHE A 215 -7.51 18.13 0.57
N LEU A 216 -6.26 18.21 1.04
CA LEU A 216 -5.82 17.47 2.22
C LEU A 216 -6.48 17.96 3.51
N GLU A 217 -6.71 19.27 3.64
CA GLU A 217 -7.44 19.86 4.77
C GLU A 217 -8.90 19.39 4.80
N TYR A 218 -9.59 19.40 3.65
CA TYR A 218 -10.94 18.87 3.51
C TYR A 218 -11.01 17.37 3.87
N GLU A 219 -10.09 16.55 3.35
CA GLU A 219 -9.99 15.10 3.66
C GLU A 219 -9.58 14.82 5.11
N SER A 220 -9.08 15.83 5.83
CA SER A 220 -8.77 15.77 7.27
C SER A 220 -9.92 16.30 8.15
N GLY A 221 -11.04 16.71 7.55
CA GLY A 221 -12.20 17.28 8.24
C GLY A 221 -11.98 18.70 8.76
N LEU A 222 -10.97 19.41 8.24
CA LEU A 222 -10.66 20.80 8.62
C LEU A 222 -11.51 21.78 7.82
N ALA A 223 -11.73 22.96 8.39
CA ALA A 223 -12.46 24.02 7.70
C ALA A 223 -11.68 24.53 6.47
N VAL A 224 -12.35 24.54 5.31
CA VAL A 224 -11.85 25.10 4.05
C VAL A 224 -12.73 26.26 3.58
N PRO A 225 -12.23 27.14 2.68
CA PRO A 225 -13.04 28.23 2.13
C PRO A 225 -14.30 27.72 1.43
N GLN A 226 -15.40 28.48 1.51
CA GLN A 226 -16.71 28.09 0.94
C GLN A 226 -16.68 27.73 -0.56
N TRP A 227 -15.75 28.31 -1.32
CA TRP A 227 -15.61 28.00 -2.74
C TRP A 227 -15.05 26.59 -3.01
N PHE A 228 -14.34 25.99 -2.04
CA PHE A 228 -13.81 24.62 -2.12
C PHE A 228 -14.89 23.63 -1.65
N ASN A 229 -15.95 23.52 -2.44
CA ASN A 229 -17.06 22.60 -2.23
C ASN A 229 -16.75 21.22 -2.86
N ASP A 230 -17.74 20.31 -2.85
CA ASP A 230 -17.56 18.95 -3.38
C ASP A 230 -17.14 18.89 -4.85
N ASP A 231 -17.58 19.86 -5.67
CA ASP A 231 -17.18 19.92 -7.08
C ASP A 231 -15.73 20.41 -7.22
N ALA A 232 -15.33 21.42 -6.45
CA ALA A 232 -13.92 21.81 -6.34
C ALA A 232 -13.03 20.67 -5.84
N ARG A 233 -13.52 19.87 -4.88
CA ARG A 233 -12.81 18.69 -4.36
C ARG A 233 -12.65 17.63 -5.44
N LYS A 234 -13.66 17.36 -6.27
CA LYS A 234 -13.55 16.44 -7.42
C LYS A 234 -12.56 16.94 -8.47
N GLU A 235 -12.59 18.23 -8.80
CA GLU A 235 -11.61 18.83 -9.71
C GLU A 235 -10.18 18.68 -9.15
N ALA A 236 -9.99 18.96 -7.85
CA ALA A 236 -8.71 18.80 -7.16
C ALA A 236 -8.22 17.34 -7.14
N ASP A 237 -9.11 16.39 -6.85
CA ASP A 237 -8.82 14.94 -6.83
C ASP A 237 -8.28 14.47 -8.18
N HIS A 238 -8.96 14.87 -9.26
CA HIS A 238 -8.53 14.53 -10.61
C HIS A 238 -7.16 15.13 -10.95
N LEU A 239 -6.88 16.39 -10.57
CA LEU A 239 -5.56 16.99 -10.79
C LEU A 239 -4.46 16.27 -9.98
N LEU A 240 -4.75 15.83 -8.75
CA LEU A 240 -3.81 15.03 -7.95
C LEU A 240 -3.56 13.66 -8.58
N ASP A 241 -4.59 13.03 -9.15
CA ASP A 241 -4.48 11.73 -9.82
C ASP A 241 -3.59 11.77 -11.06
N LEU A 242 -3.48 12.92 -11.76
CA LEU A 242 -2.51 13.07 -12.87
C LEU A 242 -1.07 12.83 -12.40
N VAL A 243 -0.76 13.16 -11.15
CA VAL A 243 0.56 12.97 -10.54
C VAL A 243 0.77 11.53 -10.07
N ILE A 244 -0.30 10.72 -9.97
CA ILE A 244 -0.26 9.34 -9.48
C ILE A 244 -0.34 8.34 -10.63
N TRP A 245 -1.17 8.59 -11.66
CA TRP A 245 -1.52 7.65 -12.72
C TRP A 245 -0.74 7.80 -14.03
N LYS A 246 -0.39 9.03 -14.44
CA LYS A 246 0.35 9.23 -15.72
C LYS A 246 1.85 8.95 -15.64
N PHE A 247 2.37 8.60 -14.46
CA PHE A 247 3.76 8.17 -14.27
C PHE A 247 3.97 6.66 -14.25
N THR A 248 2.87 5.89 -14.24
CA THR A 248 2.87 4.42 -14.09
C THR A 248 2.26 3.69 -15.29
N SER A 249 1.85 4.42 -16.34
CA SER A 249 1.34 3.91 -17.62
C SER A 249 2.19 4.39 -18.81
#